data_AF-A0A973I7H6-F1
#
_entry.id   AF-A0A973I7H6-F1
#
_cell.length_a   1.000
_cell.length_b   1.000
_cell.length_c   1.000
_cell.angle_alpha   90.00
_cell.angle_beta   90.00
_cell.angle_gamma   90.00
#
_symmetry.space_group_name_H-M   'P 1'
#
loop_
_entity.id
_entity.type
_entity.pdbx_description
1 polymer ?
#
loop_
_entity_poly.entity_id
_entity_poly.type
_entity_poly.pdbx_seq_one_letter_code
_entity_poly.pdbx_strand_id
1 'polypeptide(L)'
;MVAINEHPPSSYQDLYRLKGIAVIRKARYNNRFDHDDQLKKVLVENYVHGFKMLRAGRVDAVIGSDLGLRFGMRKLAIDTGILNRAFYIGDKEWWQHLSTSFNDPQLLSRLQCGIDNIYQPDLPAAIFKQQVKRGCY
;
A
#
# COMPACT_ATOMS: atom_id res chain seq x y z
N MET A 1 -0.67 6.94 3.49
CA MET A 1 -1.28 7.69 2.37
C MET A 1 -0.39 8.86 2.04
N VAL A 2 -0.07 9.07 0.76
CA VAL A 2 0.77 10.20 0.31
C VAL A 2 -0.10 11.24 -0.36
N ALA A 3 0.10 12.50 0.00
CA ALA A 3 -0.47 13.67 -0.68
C ALA A 3 0.67 14.58 -1.14
N ILE A 4 0.50 15.26 -2.28
CA ILE A 4 1.47 16.24 -2.82
C ILE A 4 1.16 17.68 -2.40
N ASN A 5 0.08 17.90 -1.65
CA ASN A 5 -0.30 19.23 -1.20
C ASN A 5 0.69 19.77 -0.15
N GLU A 6 0.83 21.10 -0.10
CA GLU A 6 1.62 21.81 0.92
C GLU A 6 1.21 21.44 2.35
N HIS A 7 -0.05 21.01 2.52
CA HIS A 7 -0.64 20.55 3.77
C HIS A 7 -1.10 19.09 3.63
N PRO A 8 -0.22 18.10 3.88
CA PRO A 8 -0.64 16.71 3.91
C PRO A 8 -1.66 16.47 5.03
N PRO A 9 -2.60 15.51 4.90
CA PRO A 9 -3.54 15.19 5.96
C PRO A 9 -2.80 14.86 7.26
N SER A 10 -3.20 15.51 8.35
CA SER A 10 -2.67 15.25 9.70
C SER A 10 -3.66 14.46 10.56
N SER A 11 -4.91 14.45 10.16
CA SER A 11 -6.00 13.74 10.82
C SER A 11 -6.87 13.02 9.80
N TYR A 12 -7.66 12.07 10.26
CA TYR A 12 -8.63 11.39 9.41
C TYR A 12 -9.69 12.38 8.87
N GLN A 13 -10.05 13.41 9.65
CA GLN A 13 -11.01 14.43 9.24
C GLN A 13 -10.54 15.24 8.03
N ASP A 14 -9.22 15.44 7.89
CA ASP A 14 -8.65 16.14 6.73
C ASP A 14 -8.89 15.38 5.42
N LEU A 15 -9.12 14.06 5.49
CA LEU A 15 -9.40 13.25 4.30
C LEU A 15 -10.70 13.65 3.60
N TYR A 16 -11.68 14.18 4.34
CA TYR A 16 -12.95 14.66 3.76
C TYR A 16 -12.79 15.92 2.90
N ARG A 17 -11.67 16.65 3.05
CA ARG A 17 -11.38 17.87 2.27
C ARG A 17 -10.71 17.56 0.93
N LEU A 18 -10.24 16.33 0.73
CA LEU A 18 -9.58 15.91 -0.49
C LEU A 18 -10.60 15.80 -1.64
N LYS A 19 -10.23 16.32 -2.81
CA LYS A 19 -10.97 16.20 -4.08
C LYS A 19 -11.08 14.75 -4.53
N GLY A 20 -10.04 13.96 -4.26
CA GLY A 20 -10.00 12.56 -4.61
C GLY A 20 -8.83 11.83 -3.97
N ILE A 21 -9.05 10.56 -3.63
CA ILE A 21 -8.06 9.65 -3.09
C ILE A 21 -7.96 8.47 -4.05
N ALA A 22 -6.82 8.30 -4.73
CA ALA A 22 -6.59 7.14 -5.57
C ALA A 22 -6.45 5.87 -4.73
N VAL A 23 -7.31 4.90 -4.99
CA VAL A 23 -7.45 3.62 -4.29
C VAL A 23 -7.28 2.47 -5.27
N ILE A 24 -6.41 1.51 -4.96
CA ILE A 24 -6.25 0.31 -5.80
C ILE A 24 -7.54 -0.50 -5.75
N ARG A 25 -8.08 -0.87 -6.91
CA ARG A 25 -9.35 -1.63 -6.99
C ARG A 25 -9.26 -2.91 -6.15
N LYS A 26 -10.29 -3.17 -5.34
CA LYS A 26 -10.40 -4.33 -4.41
C LYS A 26 -9.37 -4.37 -3.27
N ALA A 27 -8.49 -3.36 -3.13
CA ALA A 27 -7.64 -3.25 -1.96
C ALA A 27 -8.47 -2.93 -0.71
N ARG A 28 -8.02 -3.43 0.45
CA ARG A 28 -8.62 -3.22 1.76
C ARG A 28 -7.56 -2.68 2.71
N TYR A 29 -7.87 -1.63 3.46
CA TYR A 29 -6.91 -0.93 4.33
C TYR A 29 -7.29 -1.05 5.79
N ASN A 30 -8.43 -0.49 6.20
CA ASN A 30 -8.98 -0.69 7.53
C ASN A 30 -10.49 -0.48 7.48
N ASN A 31 -11.21 -0.92 8.53
CA ASN A 31 -12.67 -0.88 8.52
C ASN A 31 -13.23 0.54 8.40
N ARG A 32 -12.59 1.53 9.04
CA ARG A 32 -13.03 2.93 8.97
C ARG A 32 -12.95 3.46 7.55
N PHE A 33 -11.77 3.42 6.93
CA PHE A 33 -11.52 3.89 5.57
C PHE A 33 -12.31 3.11 4.53
N ASP A 34 -12.38 1.78 4.66
CA ASP A 34 -13.00 0.93 3.63
C ASP A 34 -14.51 1.18 3.52
N HIS A 35 -15.22 1.43 4.64
CA HIS A 35 -16.67 1.63 4.68
C HIS A 35 -17.11 3.10 4.78
N ASP A 36 -16.17 4.05 4.72
CA ASP A 36 -16.50 5.47 4.75
C ASP A 36 -16.89 5.97 3.36
N ASP A 37 -18.19 6.05 3.12
CA ASP A 37 -18.75 6.47 1.82
C ASP A 37 -18.75 7.99 1.62
N GLN A 38 -18.38 8.78 2.63
CA GLN A 38 -18.23 10.23 2.50
C GLN A 38 -16.89 10.60 1.85
N LEU A 39 -15.90 9.70 1.89
CA LEU A 39 -14.61 9.90 1.24
C LEU A 39 -14.72 9.78 -0.29
N LYS A 40 -14.08 10.71 -1.00
CA LYS A 40 -14.00 10.69 -2.47
C LYS A 40 -12.94 9.69 -2.94
N LYS A 41 -13.27 8.40 -2.95
CA LYS A 41 -12.38 7.31 -3.39
C LYS A 41 -12.43 7.15 -4.92
N VAL A 42 -11.28 7.27 -5.59
CA VAL A 42 -11.13 7.10 -7.04
C VAL A 42 -10.40 5.80 -7.30
N LEU A 43 -11.08 4.82 -7.91
CA LEU A 43 -10.51 3.51 -8.15
C LEU A 43 -9.48 3.55 -9.28
N VAL A 44 -8.29 2.99 -9.03
CA VAL A 44 -7.20 2.85 -10.00
C VAL A 44 -6.74 1.39 -10.09
N GLU A 45 -6.12 1.04 -11.22
CA GLU A 45 -5.68 -0.34 -11.49
C GLU A 45 -4.36 -0.68 -10.77
N ASN A 46 -3.46 0.28 -10.65
CA ASN A 46 -2.15 0.11 -10.04
C ASN A 46 -1.60 1.45 -9.52
N TYR A 47 -0.51 1.38 -8.75
CA TYR A 47 0.12 2.57 -8.17
C TYR A 47 0.63 3.56 -9.21
N VAL A 48 1.15 3.08 -10.35
CA VAL A 48 1.63 3.95 -11.43
C VAL A 48 0.49 4.82 -11.97
N HIS A 49 -0.70 4.25 -12.17
CA HIS A 49 -1.89 5.01 -12.54
C HIS A 49 -2.27 6.03 -11.45
N GLY A 50 -2.34 5.62 -10.19
CA GLY A 50 -2.63 6.51 -9.06
C GLY A 50 -1.68 7.72 -8.97
N PHE A 51 -0.37 7.49 -9.10
CA PHE A 51 0.63 8.56 -9.07
C PHE A 51 0.59 9.45 -10.33
N LYS A 52 0.23 8.92 -11.50
CA LYS A 52 -0.03 9.74 -12.69
C LYS A 52 -1.22 10.66 -12.48
N MET A 53 -2.30 10.17 -11.86
CA MET A 53 -3.46 11.00 -11.51
C MET A 53 -3.10 12.08 -10.49
N LEU A 54 -2.28 11.72 -9.49
CA LEU A 54 -1.78 12.65 -8.48
C LEU A 54 -0.97 13.78 -9.13
N ARG A 55 0.01 13.45 -9.97
CA ARG A 55 0.82 14.44 -10.71
C ARG A 55 -0.01 15.34 -11.64
N ALA A 56 -1.09 14.81 -12.20
CA ALA A 56 -2.00 15.55 -13.06
C ALA A 56 -3.05 16.38 -12.29
N GLY A 57 -3.00 16.39 -10.95
CA GLY A 57 -3.98 17.10 -10.11
C GLY A 57 -5.40 16.54 -10.17
N ARG A 58 -5.57 15.31 -10.65
CA ARG A 58 -6.88 14.62 -10.75
C ARG A 58 -7.32 14.00 -9.42
N VAL A 59 -6.37 13.75 -8.52
CA VAL A 59 -6.56 13.33 -7.14
C VAL A 59 -5.56 14.07 -6.26
N ASP A 60 -5.85 14.19 -4.98
CA ASP A 60 -4.97 14.88 -4.02
C ASP A 60 -4.09 13.91 -3.22
N ALA A 61 -4.47 12.63 -3.18
CA ALA A 61 -3.74 11.61 -2.45
C ALA A 61 -3.76 10.23 -3.12
N VAL A 62 -2.77 9.40 -2.79
CA VAL A 62 -2.70 7.97 -3.12
C VAL A 62 -2.57 7.18 -1.82
N ILE A 63 -3.44 6.19 -1.63
CA ILE A 63 -3.35 5.26 -0.49
C ILE A 63 -2.76 3.91 -0.94
N GLY A 64 -1.94 3.31 -0.08
CA GLY A 64 -1.19 2.10 -0.37
C GLY A 64 -0.39 1.65 0.85
N SER A 65 0.12 0.43 0.78
CA SER A 65 1.20 0.00 1.69
C SER A 65 2.46 0.82 1.40
N ASP A 66 3.33 1.03 2.40
CA ASP A 66 4.61 1.73 2.21
C ASP A 66 5.40 1.13 1.05
N LEU A 67 5.52 -0.20 1.02
CA LEU A 67 6.18 -0.93 -0.05
C LEU A 67 5.54 -0.69 -1.44
N GLY A 68 4.21 -0.76 -1.53
CA GLY A 68 3.49 -0.54 -2.78
C GLY A 68 3.65 0.89 -3.31
N LEU A 69 3.59 1.88 -2.40
CA LEU A 69 3.83 3.28 -2.72
C LEU A 69 5.26 3.50 -3.22
N ARG A 70 6.28 3.01 -2.49
CA ARG A 70 7.69 3.11 -2.90
C ARG A 70 7.94 2.50 -4.27
N PHE A 71 7.36 1.34 -4.54
CA PHE A 71 7.47 0.67 -5.83
C PHE A 71 6.90 1.55 -6.96
N GLY A 72 5.67 2.06 -6.80
CA GLY A 72 5.03 2.92 -7.80
C GLY A 72 5.79 4.23 -8.04
N MET A 73 6.32 4.83 -6.97
CA MET A 73 7.11 6.07 -7.03
C MET A 73 8.42 5.87 -7.79
N ARG A 74 9.15 4.79 -7.52
CA ARG A 74 10.39 4.45 -8.23
C ARG A 74 10.18 4.28 -9.72
N LYS A 75 9.11 3.59 -10.12
CA LYS A 75 8.74 3.43 -11.55
C LYS A 75 8.47 4.75 -12.28
N LEU A 76 8.20 5.83 -11.55
CA LEU A 76 7.95 7.16 -12.09
C LEU A 76 9.04 8.17 -11.75
N ALA A 77 10.18 7.71 -11.19
CA ALA A 77 11.26 8.57 -10.70
C ALA A 77 10.78 9.68 -9.73
N ILE A 78 9.76 9.37 -8.92
CA ILE A 78 9.27 10.26 -7.86
C ILE A 78 10.12 10.03 -6.61
N ASP A 79 10.58 11.13 -5.98
CA ASP A 79 11.31 11.05 -4.72
C ASP A 79 10.47 10.37 -3.63
N THR A 80 11.02 9.31 -3.04
CA THR A 80 10.37 8.57 -1.95
C THR A 80 10.40 9.30 -0.61
N GLY A 81 11.16 10.39 -0.48
CA GLY A 81 11.23 11.21 0.74
C GLY A 81 9.88 11.79 1.19
N ILE A 82 8.94 12.01 0.26
CA ILE A 82 7.57 12.45 0.58
C ILE A 82 6.81 11.46 1.48
N LEU A 83 7.20 10.19 1.52
CA LEU A 83 6.61 9.19 2.42
C LEU A 83 6.84 9.50 3.89
N ASN A 84 7.86 10.28 4.24
CA ASN A 84 8.13 10.69 5.62
C ASN A 84 7.04 11.61 6.19
N ARG A 85 6.19 12.17 5.31
CA ARG A 85 5.02 13.00 5.66
C ARG A 85 3.71 12.30 5.32
N ALA A 86 3.75 10.99 5.06
CA ALA A 86 2.56 10.24 4.72
C ALA A 86 1.61 10.16 5.93
N PHE A 87 0.32 10.39 5.70
CA PHE A 87 -0.69 10.15 6.71
C PHE A 87 -0.83 8.64 6.96
N TYR A 88 -0.61 8.22 8.19
CA TYR A 88 -0.71 6.83 8.60
C TYR A 88 -2.18 6.46 8.87
N ILE A 89 -2.65 5.40 8.19
CA ILE A 89 -4.05 4.95 8.27
C ILE A 89 -4.19 3.69 9.14
N GLY A 90 -3.13 2.90 9.27
CA GLY A 90 -3.12 1.66 10.04
C GLY A 90 -2.19 0.62 9.42
N ASP A 91 -2.06 -0.51 10.12
CA ASP A 91 -1.29 -1.67 9.68
C ASP A 91 -2.18 -2.75 9.08
N LYS A 92 -1.58 -3.52 8.18
CA LYS A 92 -2.17 -4.72 7.56
C LYS A 92 -1.06 -5.74 7.38
N GLU A 93 -1.35 -6.98 7.78
CA GLU A 93 -0.46 -8.11 7.57
C GLU A 93 -0.62 -8.70 6.17
N TRP A 94 0.46 -9.30 5.68
CA TRP A 94 0.47 -10.05 4.43
C TRP A 94 0.28 -11.52 4.75
N TRP A 95 -0.79 -12.10 4.23
CA TRP A 95 -1.14 -13.49 4.45
C TRP A 95 -0.84 -14.29 3.19
N GLN A 96 -0.29 -15.49 3.36
CA GLN A 96 -0.17 -16.44 2.26
C GLN A 96 -1.51 -17.14 2.08
N HIS A 97 -2.09 -16.99 0.91
CA HIS A 97 -3.39 -17.59 0.58
C HIS A 97 -3.19 -18.95 -0.09
N LEU A 98 -3.89 -19.96 0.40
CA LEU A 98 -3.97 -21.28 -0.23
C LEU A 98 -5.37 -21.48 -0.84
N SER A 99 -5.45 -22.36 -1.85
CA SER A 99 -6.75 -22.76 -2.42
C SER A 99 -7.62 -23.38 -1.34
N THR A 100 -8.92 -23.12 -1.38
CA THR A 100 -9.90 -23.83 -0.54
C THR A 100 -9.99 -25.32 -0.87
N SER A 101 -9.55 -25.72 -2.07
CA SER A 101 -9.45 -27.12 -2.51
C SER A 101 -8.13 -27.79 -2.09
N PHE A 102 -7.26 -27.10 -1.35
CA PHE A 102 -5.98 -27.64 -0.92
C PHE A 102 -6.21 -28.72 0.15
N ASN A 103 -5.73 -29.95 -0.09
CA ASN A 103 -5.98 -31.10 0.78
C ASN A 103 -4.71 -31.93 1.02
N ASP A 104 -3.66 -31.27 1.49
CA ASP A 104 -2.44 -31.94 1.97
C ASP A 104 -2.07 -31.37 3.37
N PRO A 105 -2.50 -32.03 4.45
CA PRO A 105 -2.24 -31.57 5.82
C PRO A 105 -0.74 -31.54 6.15
N GLN A 106 0.06 -32.48 5.62
CA GLN A 106 1.50 -32.51 5.90
C GLN A 106 2.20 -31.32 5.27
N LEU A 107 1.86 -31.01 4.01
CA LEU A 107 2.38 -29.84 3.34
C LEU A 107 1.88 -28.55 4.02
N LEU A 108 0.62 -28.49 4.47
CA LEU A 108 0.12 -27.35 5.23
C LEU A 108 0.98 -27.07 6.48
N SER A 109 1.24 -28.10 7.29
CA SER A 109 2.07 -27.96 8.48
C SER A 109 3.50 -27.53 8.16
N ARG A 110 4.08 -28.05 7.07
CA ARG A 110 5.42 -27.65 6.63
C ARG A 110 5.47 -26.21 6.13
N LEU A 111 4.46 -25.76 5.39
CA LEU A 111 4.33 -24.38 4.92
C LEU A 111 4.19 -23.43 6.11
N GLN A 112 3.33 -23.77 7.07
CA GLN A 112 3.12 -22.96 8.26
C GLN A 112 4.40 -22.85 9.10
N CYS A 113 5.05 -23.98 9.39
CA CYS A 113 6.34 -23.98 10.08
C CYS A 113 7.40 -23.17 9.33
N GLY A 114 7.44 -23.26 7.99
CA GLY A 114 8.34 -22.46 7.16
C GLY A 114 8.09 -20.96 7.28
N ILE A 115 6.82 -20.53 7.26
CA ILE A 115 6.42 -19.13 7.43
C ILE A 115 6.78 -18.64 8.85
N ASP A 116 6.47 -19.42 9.87
CA ASP A 116 6.75 -19.08 11.27
C ASP A 116 8.26 -18.91 11.52
N ASN A 117 9.08 -19.79 10.94
CA ASN A 117 10.54 -19.76 11.08
C ASN A 117 11.21 -18.56 10.39
N ILE A 118 10.59 -18.01 9.34
CA ILE A 118 11.13 -16.83 8.63
C ILE A 118 10.44 -15.53 9.05
N TYR A 119 9.36 -15.59 9.83
CA TYR A 119 8.56 -14.42 10.15
C TYR A 119 9.39 -13.37 10.86
N GLN A 120 9.41 -12.17 10.29
CA GLN A 120 9.98 -10.98 10.91
C GLN A 120 9.07 -9.80 10.58
N PRO A 121 8.86 -8.88 11.54
CA PRO A 121 8.24 -7.59 11.24
C PRO A 121 8.93 -6.93 10.04
N ASP A 122 8.15 -6.41 9.11
CA ASP A 122 8.64 -5.72 7.91
C ASP A 122 9.56 -6.52 6.98
N LEU A 123 9.58 -7.86 7.08
CA LEU A 123 10.38 -8.72 6.19
C LEU A 123 10.19 -8.38 4.69
N PRO A 124 8.95 -8.17 4.17
CA PRO A 124 8.77 -7.80 2.76
C PRO A 124 9.48 -6.49 2.38
N ALA A 125 9.48 -5.50 3.28
CA ALA A 125 10.15 -4.23 3.05
C ALA A 125 11.69 -4.38 3.08
N ALA A 126 12.21 -5.23 3.97
CA ALA A 126 13.63 -5.56 4.02
C ALA A 126 14.10 -6.26 2.73
N ILE A 127 13.35 -7.27 2.27
CA ILE A 127 13.62 -7.96 1.00
C ILE A 127 13.60 -6.97 -0.17
N PHE A 128 12.59 -6.10 -0.24
CA PHE A 128 12.51 -5.09 -1.30
C PHE A 128 13.73 -4.17 -1.32
N LYS A 129 14.14 -3.63 -0.16
CA LYS A 129 15.34 -2.79 -0.06
C LYS A 129 16.59 -3.53 -0.55
N GLN A 130 16.72 -4.82 -0.25
CA GLN A 130 17.84 -5.65 -0.72
C GLN A 130 17.81 -5.83 -2.24
N GLN A 131 16.64 -6.10 -2.82
CA GLN A 131 16.47 -6.28 -4.28
C GLN A 131 16.76 -4.99 -5.05
N VAL A 132 16.34 -3.85 -4.52
CA VAL A 132 16.69 -2.52 -5.05
C VAL A 132 18.21 -2.32 -5.06
N LYS A 133 18.92 -2.63 -3.96
CA LYS A 133 20.39 -2.52 -3.89
C LYS A 133 21.10 -3.41 -4.92
N ARG A 134 20.47 -4.51 -5.32
CA ARG A 134 20.98 -5.45 -6.33
C ARG A 134 20.66 -5.04 -7.77
N GLY A 135 19.93 -3.94 -7.99
CA GLY A 135 19.58 -3.47 -9.32
C GLY A 135 18.41 -4.20 -9.99
N CYS A 136 17.63 -4.97 -9.23
CA CYS A 136 16.46 -5.68 -9.76
C CYS A 136 15.23 -4.77 -9.97
N TYR A 137 15.27 -3.52 -9.48
CA TYR A 137 14.16 -2.56 -9.50
C TYR A 137 14.57 -1.10 -9.62
#